data_AF-A0A9E2MRW4-F1
#
_entry.id   AF-A0A9E2MRW4-F1
#
_cell.length_a   1.000
_cell.length_b   1.000
_cell.length_c   1.000
_cell.angle_alpha   90.00
_cell.angle_beta   90.00
_cell.angle_gamma   90.00
#
_symmetry.space_group_name_H-M   'P 1'
#
loop_
_entity.id
_entity.type
_entity.pdbx_description
1 polymer ?
#
loop_
_entity_poly.entity_id
_entity_poly.type
_entity_poly.pdbx_seq_one_letter_code
_entity_poly.pdbx_strand_id
1 'polypeptide(L)'
;MRHRNGFTLIELLIVIAVIGILVTFAVPGYWGARQNALERQGDAMLRLIWGAERVRFLEQNVYVACADTAACNTALGLDLPATTYAYMVFQTDSGANFIACAGPLGGSGVTRWGRIRLAGVVNWGVQPSACGG
;
A
#
# COMPACT_ATOMS: atom_id res chain seq x y z
N MET A 1 -13.23 -41.16 -44.93
CA MET A 1 -14.00 -39.95 -45.30
C MET A 1 -13.71 -38.90 -44.23
N ARG A 2 -13.13 -37.75 -44.60
CA ARG A 2 -12.74 -36.69 -43.64
C ARG A 2 -13.75 -35.55 -43.75
N HIS A 3 -14.66 -35.46 -42.78
CA HIS A 3 -15.52 -34.28 -42.61
C HIS A 3 -14.64 -33.07 -42.31
N ARG A 4 -14.58 -32.13 -43.25
CA ARG A 4 -14.03 -30.80 -43.00
C ARG A 4 -15.12 -29.99 -42.32
N ASN A 5 -15.07 -29.92 -40.99
CA ASN A 5 -15.90 -29.00 -40.22
C ASN A 5 -15.26 -27.60 -40.36
N GLY A 6 -15.77 -26.81 -41.30
CA GLY A 6 -15.35 -25.43 -41.49
C GLY A 6 -16.10 -24.52 -40.53
N PHE A 7 -15.34 -23.74 -39.74
CA PHE A 7 -15.87 -22.67 -38.89
C PHE A 7 -16.63 -21.65 -39.77
N THR A 8 -17.85 -21.28 -39.39
CA THR A 8 -18.59 -20.27 -40.13
C THR A 8 -18.12 -18.87 -39.75
N LEU A 9 -18.05 -17.94 -40.72
CA LEU A 9 -17.71 -16.54 -40.45
C LEU A 9 -18.71 -15.89 -39.48
N ILE A 10 -19.98 -16.32 -39.53
CA ILE A 10 -21.03 -15.84 -38.65
C ILE A 10 -20.87 -16.33 -37.21
N GLU A 11 -20.38 -17.56 -36.98
CA GLU A 11 -20.04 -18.04 -35.63
C GLU A 11 -18.98 -17.14 -35.00
N LEU A 12 -17.94 -16.81 -35.75
CA LEU A 12 -16.87 -15.98 -35.22
C LEU A 12 -17.34 -14.54 -34.96
N LEU A 13 -18.29 -14.03 -35.76
CA LEU A 13 -18.88 -12.70 -35.62
C LEU A 13 -19.77 -12.59 -34.37
N ILE A 14 -20.60 -13.59 -34.09
CA ILE A 14 -21.43 -13.62 -32.87
C ILE A 14 -20.55 -13.75 -31.63
N VAL A 15 -19.48 -14.55 -31.68
CA VAL A 15 -18.56 -14.73 -30.56
C VAL A 15 -17.86 -13.41 -30.18
N ILE A 16 -17.34 -12.66 -31.14
CA ILE A 16 -16.71 -11.35 -30.84
C ILE A 16 -17.73 -10.32 -30.36
N ALA A 17 -18.98 -10.37 -30.86
CA ALA A 17 -20.05 -9.48 -30.39
C ALA A 17 -20.41 -9.76 -28.92
N VAL A 18 -20.52 -11.03 -28.53
CA VAL A 18 -20.79 -11.43 -27.14
C VAL A 18 -19.61 -11.11 -26.23
N ILE A 19 -18.36 -11.40 -26.64
CA ILE A 19 -17.16 -11.06 -25.86
C ILE A 19 -17.06 -9.54 -25.65
N GLY A 20 -17.37 -8.74 -26.67
CA GLY A 20 -17.40 -7.27 -26.56
C GLY A 20 -18.34 -6.78 -25.47
N ILE A 21 -19.56 -7.33 -25.39
CA ILE A 21 -20.53 -6.99 -24.34
C ILE A 21 -20.00 -7.40 -22.95
N LEU A 22 -19.44 -8.61 -22.82
CA LEU A 22 -18.95 -9.14 -21.54
C LEU A 22 -17.78 -8.32 -20.97
N VAL A 23 -16.82 -7.91 -21.81
CA VAL A 23 -15.65 -7.12 -21.37
C VAL A 23 -16.08 -5.78 -20.77
N THR A 24 -17.11 -5.14 -21.32
CA THR A 24 -17.62 -3.85 -20.83
C THR A 24 -18.08 -3.91 -19.38
N PHE A 25 -18.70 -5.03 -18.96
CA PHE A 25 -19.19 -5.20 -17.58
C PHE A 25 -18.15 -5.76 -16.61
N ALA A 26 -17.12 -6.45 -17.10
CA ALA A 26 -16.16 -7.16 -16.24
C ALA A 26 -15.05 -6.25 -15.66
N VAL A 27 -14.66 -5.18 -16.36
CA VAL A 27 -13.51 -4.33 -15.97
C VAL A 27 -13.75 -3.36 -14.79
N PRO A 28 -14.93 -2.72 -14.59
CA PRO A 28 -15.02 -1.57 -13.69
C PRO A 28 -14.77 -1.88 -12.20
N GLY A 29 -14.91 -3.13 -11.76
CA GLY A 29 -14.76 -3.52 -10.34
C GLY A 29 -13.32 -3.75 -9.86
N TYR A 30 -12.35 -3.92 -10.76
CA TYR A 30 -10.99 -4.35 -10.38
C TYR A 30 -10.18 -3.28 -9.63
N TRP A 31 -10.38 -2.01 -10.01
CA TRP A 31 -9.57 -0.90 -9.50
C TRP A 31 -9.77 -0.62 -8.00
N GLY A 32 -11.03 -0.66 -7.53
CA GLY A 32 -11.33 -0.41 -6.11
C GLY A 32 -10.83 -1.52 -5.17
N ALA A 33 -10.94 -2.78 -5.60
CA ALA A 33 -10.44 -3.91 -4.82
C ALA A 33 -8.91 -3.87 -4.66
N ARG A 34 -8.20 -3.51 -5.75
CA ARG A 34 -6.74 -3.34 -5.72
C ARG A 34 -6.32 -2.21 -4.79
N GLN A 35 -6.96 -1.05 -4.88
CA GLN A 35 -6.65 0.10 -4.01
C GLN A 35 -6.84 -0.25 -2.52
N ASN A 36 -7.95 -0.91 -2.18
CA ASN A 36 -8.21 -1.34 -0.81
C ASN A 36 -7.18 -2.37 -0.31
N ALA A 37 -6.72 -3.28 -1.17
CA ALA A 37 -5.68 -4.25 -0.81
C ALA A 37 -4.34 -3.55 -0.52
N LEU A 38 -3.97 -2.55 -1.32
CA LEU A 38 -2.76 -1.77 -1.12
C LEU A 38 -2.83 -0.93 0.16
N GLU A 39 -3.97 -0.28 0.46
CA GLU A 39 -4.16 0.44 1.72
C GLU A 39 -4.07 -0.49 2.94
N ARG A 40 -4.62 -1.71 2.85
CA ARG A 40 -4.47 -2.73 3.91
C ARG A 40 -3.02 -3.18 4.11
N GLN A 41 -2.25 -3.30 3.03
CA GLN A 41 -0.81 -3.57 3.12
C GLN A 41 -0.11 -2.42 3.87
N GLY A 42 -0.44 -1.17 3.53
CA GLY A 42 0.07 0.01 4.22
C GLY A 42 -0.25 0.03 5.72
N ASP A 43 -1.48 -0.32 6.09
CA ASP A 43 -1.93 -0.41 7.50
C ASP A 43 -1.13 -1.46 8.26
N ALA A 44 -0.97 -2.66 7.69
CA ALA A 44 -0.17 -3.72 8.29
C ALA A 44 1.28 -3.28 8.55
N MET A 45 1.91 -2.62 7.56
CA MET A 45 3.29 -2.14 7.70
C MET A 45 3.43 -1.02 8.74
N LEU A 46 2.47 -0.08 8.80
CA LEU A 46 2.46 0.96 9.84
C LEU A 46 2.31 0.35 11.24
N ARG A 47 1.53 -0.72 11.40
CA ARG A 47 1.41 -1.44 12.68
C ARG A 47 2.68 -2.20 13.04
N LEU A 48 3.41 -2.74 12.06
CA LEU A 48 4.72 -3.35 12.31
C LEU A 48 5.72 -2.30 12.82
N ILE A 49 5.76 -1.13 12.18
CA ILE A 49 6.59 0.00 12.65
C ILE A 49 6.19 0.39 14.08
N TRP A 50 4.90 0.55 14.35
CA TRP A 50 4.43 0.89 15.70
C TRP A 50 4.80 -0.17 16.74
N GLY A 51 4.74 -1.45 16.39
CA GLY A 51 5.17 -2.53 17.26
C GLY A 51 6.67 -2.48 17.55
N ALA A 52 7.48 -2.31 16.51
CA ALA A 52 8.94 -2.23 16.63
C ALA A 52 9.39 -1.01 17.45
N GLU A 53 8.79 0.15 17.22
CA GLU A 53 9.02 1.37 18.00
C GLU A 53 8.74 1.15 19.49
N ARG A 54 7.66 0.45 19.82
CA ARG A 54 7.33 0.12 21.22
C ARG A 54 8.34 -0.82 21.86
N VAL A 55 8.79 -1.84 21.14
CA VAL A 55 9.85 -2.75 21.63
C VAL A 55 11.12 -1.96 21.91
N ARG A 56 11.52 -1.10 20.96
CA ARG A 56 12.71 -0.26 21.12
C ARG A 56 12.61 0.71 22.29
N PHE A 57 11.44 1.30 22.51
CA PHE A 57 11.22 2.17 23.67
C PHE A 57 11.37 1.41 25.00
N LEU A 58 10.97 0.14 25.08
CA LEU A 58 11.18 -0.68 26.28
C LEU A 58 12.67 -0.98 26.54
N GLU A 59 13.51 -1.01 25.51
CA GLU A 59 14.94 -1.29 25.62
C GLU A 59 15.77 -0.02 25.90
N GLN A 60 15.46 1.10 25.23
CA GLN A 60 16.30 2.30 25.20
C GLN A 60 15.62 3.53 25.79
N ASN A 61 14.37 3.43 26.25
CA ASN A 61 13.52 4.55 26.70
C ASN A 61 13.40 5.70 25.68
N VAL A 62 13.60 5.40 24.40
CA VAL A 62 13.53 6.37 23.31
C VAL A 62 13.00 5.71 22.05
N TYR A 63 12.07 6.38 21.35
CA TYR A 63 11.68 6.01 20.00
C TYR A 63 12.79 6.33 19.01
N VAL A 64 12.76 5.87 17.76
CA VAL A 64 13.78 6.23 16.76
C VAL A 64 13.16 6.99 15.59
N ALA A 65 13.94 7.87 14.97
CA ALA A 65 13.56 8.53 13.72
C ALA A 65 14.25 7.84 12.54
N CYS A 66 13.55 7.79 11.41
CA CYS A 66 14.09 7.33 10.14
C CYS A 66 13.51 8.17 9.01
N ALA A 67 14.39 8.64 8.12
CA ALA A 67 14.02 9.55 7.03
C ALA A 67 13.37 8.83 5.84
N ASP A 68 13.62 7.53 5.67
CA ASP A 68 13.16 6.72 4.55
C ASP A 68 13.02 5.24 4.94
N THR A 69 12.41 4.44 4.05
CA THR A 69 12.12 3.03 4.30
C THR A 69 13.36 2.21 4.63
N ALA A 70 14.50 2.47 3.97
CA ALA A 70 15.73 1.72 4.22
C ALA A 70 16.34 2.10 5.58
N ALA A 71 16.29 3.38 5.94
CA ALA A 71 16.64 3.84 7.29
C ALA A 71 15.73 3.22 8.36
N CYS A 72 14.42 3.08 8.10
CA CYS A 72 13.52 2.43 9.03
C CYS A 72 13.82 0.94 9.18
N ASN A 73 14.14 0.24 8.09
CA ASN A 73 14.52 -1.18 8.11
C ASN A 73 15.77 -1.43 8.95
N THR A 74 16.79 -0.58 8.80
CA THR A 74 18.04 -0.71 9.56
C THR A 74 17.88 -0.28 11.01
N ALA A 75 17.12 0.78 11.30
CA ALA A 75 16.91 1.28 12.65
C ALA A 75 16.00 0.36 13.48
N LEU A 76 14.96 -0.21 12.88
CA LEU A 76 13.96 -1.02 13.59
C LEU A 76 14.10 -2.53 13.35
N GLY A 77 15.06 -2.97 12.54
CA GLY A 77 15.25 -4.38 12.19
C GLY A 77 14.08 -4.95 11.39
N LEU A 78 13.46 -4.13 10.54
CA LEU A 78 12.29 -4.49 9.73
C LEU A 78 12.67 -4.75 8.28
N ASP A 79 11.77 -5.41 7.54
CA ASP A 79 11.85 -5.56 6.08
C ASP A 79 10.58 -4.98 5.44
N LEU A 80 10.52 -3.65 5.39
CA LEU A 80 9.42 -2.91 4.79
C LEU A 80 9.64 -2.78 3.27
N PRO A 81 8.65 -3.16 2.44
CA PRO A 81 8.76 -3.03 0.99
C PRO A 81 8.52 -1.58 0.54
N ALA A 82 9.48 -1.00 -0.16
CA ALA A 82 9.38 0.36 -0.74
C ALA A 82 8.82 0.34 -2.18
N THR A 83 7.75 -0.43 -2.42
CA THR A 83 7.13 -0.56 -3.77
C THR A 83 5.84 0.24 -3.90
N THR A 84 5.05 0.30 -2.82
CA THR A 84 3.74 0.94 -2.80
C THR A 84 3.76 2.22 -1.97
N TYR A 85 4.35 2.14 -0.78
CA TYR A 85 4.50 3.25 0.15
C TYR A 85 5.96 3.45 0.52
N ALA A 86 6.36 4.70 0.72
CA ALA A 86 7.56 5.08 1.44
C ALA A 86 7.21 5.22 2.93
N TYR A 87 8.01 4.61 3.79
CA TYR A 87 7.84 4.67 5.23
C TYR A 87 8.88 5.58 5.85
N MET A 88 8.48 6.37 6.84
CA MET A 88 9.35 7.29 7.57
C MET A 88 8.80 7.47 8.98
N VAL A 89 9.69 7.72 9.94
CA VAL A 89 9.33 7.94 11.35
C VAL A 89 9.99 9.21 11.85
N PHE A 90 9.20 10.05 12.50
CA PHE A 90 9.66 11.27 13.15
C PHE A 90 9.46 11.12 14.65
N GLN A 91 10.53 11.31 15.41
CA GLN A 91 10.45 11.46 16.85
C GLN A 91 9.90 12.84 17.19
N THR A 92 9.05 12.91 18.20
CA THR A 92 8.61 14.18 18.82
C THR A 92 8.88 14.14 20.32
N ASP A 93 8.78 15.29 20.98
CA ASP A 93 8.88 15.39 22.44
C ASP A 93 10.16 14.76 23.01
N SER A 94 11.31 15.10 22.40
CA SER A 94 12.63 14.58 22.77
C SER A 94 12.73 13.04 22.76
N GLY A 95 11.98 12.39 21.87
CA GLY A 95 12.00 10.92 21.72
C GLY A 95 11.03 10.17 22.63
N ALA A 96 10.16 10.88 23.36
CA ALA A 96 9.07 10.29 24.13
C ALA A 96 7.83 9.98 23.29
N ASN A 97 7.76 10.49 22.06
CA ASN A 97 6.68 10.24 21.12
C ASN A 97 7.22 10.04 19.70
N PHE A 98 6.39 9.46 18.84
CA PHE A 98 6.69 9.34 17.42
C PHE A 98 5.45 9.47 16.53
N ILE A 99 5.71 9.80 15.26
CA ILE A 99 4.74 9.75 14.18
C ILE A 99 5.38 8.95 13.06
N ALA A 100 4.77 7.83 12.70
CA ALA A 100 5.18 7.04 11.53
C ALA A 100 4.21 7.32 10.37
N CYS A 101 4.76 7.42 9.17
CA CYS A 101 4.05 7.83 7.98
C CYS A 101 4.22 6.79 6.86
N ALA A 102 3.20 6.65 6.03
CA ALA A 102 3.21 5.91 4.77
C ALA A 102 2.83 6.88 3.64
N GLY A 103 3.80 7.27 2.83
CA GLY A 103 3.60 8.15 1.67
C GLY A 103 3.46 7.34 0.38
N PRO A 104 2.49 7.63 -0.50
CA PRO A 104 2.31 6.89 -1.75
C PRO A 104 3.51 7.11 -2.69
N LEU A 105 4.02 6.01 -3.27
CA LEU A 105 5.08 6.09 -4.28
C LEU A 105 4.50 6.34 -5.68
N GLY A 106 5.23 7.06 -6.53
CA GLY A 106 4.81 7.30 -7.92
C GLY A 106 4.55 5.99 -8.67
N GLY A 107 3.42 5.89 -9.38
CA GLY A 107 3.06 4.70 -10.17
C GLY A 107 2.48 3.53 -9.37
N SER A 108 2.36 3.64 -8.04
CA SER A 108 1.81 2.58 -7.16
C SER A 108 0.29 2.41 -7.26
N GLY A 109 -0.43 3.40 -7.81
CA GLY A 109 -1.89 3.41 -7.88
C GLY A 109 -2.58 3.90 -6.59
N VAL A 110 -1.84 4.09 -5.50
CA VAL A 110 -2.34 4.70 -4.25
C VAL A 110 -2.11 6.20 -4.24
N THR A 111 -3.03 6.96 -3.65
CA THR A 111 -2.94 8.44 -3.58
C THR A 111 -3.02 8.99 -2.16
N ARG A 112 -3.45 8.16 -1.19
CA ARG A 112 -3.68 8.58 0.19
C ARG A 112 -2.44 8.34 1.04
N TRP A 113 -2.20 9.26 1.97
CA TRP A 113 -1.16 9.12 2.98
C TRP A 113 -1.72 8.45 4.24
N GLY A 114 -0.93 7.57 4.83
CA GLY A 114 -1.24 6.93 6.10
C GLY A 114 -0.35 7.48 7.21
N ARG A 115 -0.88 7.59 8.43
CA ARG A 115 -0.08 7.87 9.62
C ARG A 115 -0.53 7.04 10.81
N ILE A 116 0.41 6.67 11.65
CA ILE A 116 0.17 6.08 12.98
C ILE A 116 0.95 6.87 14.02
N ARG A 117 0.35 7.01 15.20
CA ARG A 117 0.95 7.65 16.38
C ARG A 117 0.99 6.67 17.53
N LEU A 118 1.47 7.11 18.69
CA LEU A 118 1.52 6.30 19.91
C LEU A 118 0.19 5.60 20.25
N ALA A 119 -0.96 6.26 19.97
CA ALA A 119 -2.30 5.70 20.18
C ALA A 119 -2.62 4.43 19.36
N GLY A 120 -1.79 4.05 18.38
CA GLY A 120 -1.94 2.81 17.62
C GLY A 120 -3.05 2.83 16.55
N VAL A 121 -3.67 3.98 16.32
CA VAL A 121 -4.72 4.15 15.30
C VAL A 121 -4.09 4.65 13.99
N VAL A 122 -4.27 3.88 12.92
CA VAL A 122 -3.91 4.32 11.56
C VAL A 122 -4.96 5.27 11.02
N ASN A 123 -4.53 6.43 10.53
CA ASN A 123 -5.40 7.43 9.93
C ASN A 123 -4.94 7.73 8.50
N TRP A 124 -5.88 7.62 7.56
CA TRP A 124 -5.63 7.79 6.12
C TRP A 124 -6.22 9.10 5.62
N GLY A 125 -5.42 9.91 4.93
CA GLY A 125 -5.86 11.21 4.44
C GLY A 125 -4.84 11.90 3.54
N VAL A 126 -4.79 13.22 3.64
CA VAL A 126 -3.79 14.06 2.97
C VAL A 126 -2.42 13.91 3.61
N GLN A 127 -1.37 14.36 2.91
CA GLN A 127 -0.01 14.38 3.43
C GLN A 127 0.04 15.07 4.79
N PRO A 128 0.47 14.37 5.86
CA PRO A 128 0.63 15.02 7.15
C PRO A 128 1.80 16.01 7.07
N SER A 129 1.67 17.17 7.70
CA SER A 129 2.73 18.17 7.79
C SER A 129 4.03 17.64 8.41
N ALA A 130 3.94 16.60 9.25
CA ALA A 130 5.10 15.92 9.81
C ALA A 130 5.84 15.02 8.80
N CYS A 131 5.20 14.65 7.69
CA CYS A 131 5.72 13.69 6.70
C CYS A 131 6.01 14.35 5.34
N GLY A 132 6.08 15.68 5.30
CA GLY A 132 6.55 16.45 4.15
C GLY A 132 7.82 17.17 4.56
N GLY A 133 8.92 16.81 3.93
CA GLY A 133 10.12 17.65 3.92
C GLY A 133 9.85 18.97 3.21
#